data_AF-A0A7J3XMB8-F1
#
_entry.id   AF-A0A7J3XMB8-F1
#
_cell.length_a   1.000
_cell.length_b   1.000
_cell.length_c   1.000
_cell.angle_alpha   90.00
_cell.angle_beta   90.00
_cell.angle_gamma   90.00
#
_symmetry.space_group_name_H-M   'P 1'
#
loop_
_entity.id
_entity.type
_entity.pdbx_description
1 polymer ?
#
loop_
_entity_poly.entity_id
_entity_poly.type
_entity_poly.pdbx_seq_one_letter_code
_entity_poly.pdbx_strand_id
1 'polypeptide(L)'
;MRRNGIVEHIYVEPNLHEPLGKRIVIALNHALSKACLEDYDYLLRVDADVMLPKRFIEENLKVKADCVGTAGYAVLLKMNCFIKVFNGQFPEVAVEDTYIALKLLSLGYSVKPWVLPPILKRKSGTCHSWRYHFIRGVEMYKLGYEPLHVVDVLYHDLRRDLRSVFS
;
A
#
# COMPACT_ATOMS: atom_id res chain seq x y z
N MET A 1 -2.03 27.28 -17.97
CA MET A 1 -1.13 27.57 -16.82
C MET A 1 -0.61 26.26 -16.26
N ARG A 2 0.67 25.93 -16.42
CA ARG A 2 1.29 24.82 -15.67
C ARG A 2 1.51 25.33 -14.24
N ARG A 3 0.82 24.75 -13.26
CA ARG A 3 1.20 24.93 -11.85
C ARG A 3 2.59 24.32 -11.70
N ASN A 4 3.61 25.13 -11.38
CA ASN A 4 4.92 24.62 -11.00
C ASN A 4 4.71 23.75 -9.75
N GLY A 5 4.92 22.45 -9.87
CA GLY A 5 4.95 21.57 -8.72
C GLY A 5 6.15 21.95 -7.85
N ILE A 6 5.92 22.15 -6.55
CA ILE A 6 7.01 22.26 -5.59
C ILE A 6 7.53 20.83 -5.38
N VAL A 7 8.82 20.64 -5.66
CA VAL A 7 9.51 19.38 -5.37
C VAL A 7 10.40 19.63 -4.17
N GLU A 8 10.05 19.03 -3.03
CA GLU A 8 10.90 19.02 -1.84
C GLU A 8 11.64 17.67 -1.77
N HIS A 9 12.94 17.72 -1.55
CA HIS A 9 13.75 16.54 -1.30
C HIS A 9 13.99 16.40 0.20
N ILE A 10 13.49 15.32 0.78
CA ILE A 10 13.64 15.01 2.20
C ILE A 10 14.53 13.79 2.32
N TYR A 11 15.66 13.95 3.00
CA TYR A 11 16.56 12.86 3.32
C TYR A 11 16.41 12.50 4.80
N VAL A 12 16.24 11.21 5.08
CA VAL A 12 16.22 10.64 6.43
C VAL A 12 17.28 9.54 6.46
N GLU A 13 18.24 9.66 7.37
CA GLU A 13 19.32 8.68 7.50
C GLU A 13 18.74 7.32 7.92
N PRO A 14 18.97 6.24 7.16
CA PRO A 14 18.35 4.95 7.44
C PRO A 14 19.11 4.21 8.56
N ASN A 15 18.41 3.85 9.63
CA ASN A 15 18.95 2.91 10.62
C ASN A 15 19.04 1.49 10.03
N LEU A 16 20.22 1.04 9.64
CA LEU A 16 20.43 -0.25 8.97
C LEU A 16 20.11 -1.48 9.84
N HIS A 17 19.90 -1.31 11.15
CA HIS A 17 19.47 -2.38 12.04
C HIS A 17 17.97 -2.68 11.95
N GLU A 18 17.19 -1.78 11.36
CA GLU A 18 15.74 -1.92 11.21
C GLU A 18 15.33 -2.61 9.89
N PRO A 19 14.18 -3.29 9.86
CA PRO A 19 13.60 -3.81 8.61
C PRO A 19 13.37 -2.72 7.58
N LEU A 20 13.54 -3.04 6.30
CA LEU A 20 13.34 -2.09 5.19
C LEU A 20 12.00 -1.33 5.27
N GLY A 21 10.89 -2.04 5.51
CA GLY A 21 9.57 -1.42 5.63
C GLY A 21 9.50 -0.34 6.72
N LYS A 22 10.07 -0.60 7.90
CA LYS A 22 10.11 0.39 8.99
C LYS A 22 10.89 1.63 8.60
N ARG A 23 12.06 1.46 7.98
CA ARG A 23 12.89 2.59 7.51
C ARG A 23 12.16 3.47 6.50
N ILE A 24 11.42 2.85 5.58
CA ILE A 24 10.58 3.56 4.60
C ILE A 24 9.48 4.33 5.32
N VAL A 25 8.76 3.70 6.24
CA VAL A 25 7.67 4.33 7.00
C VAL A 25 8.15 5.52 7.82
N ILE A 26 9.29 5.41 8.49
CA ILE A 26 9.88 6.53 9.25
C ILE A 26 10.16 7.72 8.33
N ALA A 27 10.75 7.47 7.16
CA ALA A 27 11.01 8.52 6.18
C ALA A 27 9.71 9.15 5.65
N LEU A 28 8.68 8.34 5.37
CA LEU A 28 7.37 8.83 4.94
C LEU A 28 6.68 9.66 6.03
N ASN A 29 6.67 9.20 7.28
CA ASN A 29 6.06 9.92 8.41
C ASN A 29 6.77 11.24 8.68
N HIS A 30 8.10 11.27 8.59
CA HIS A 30 8.85 12.52 8.68
C HIS A 30 8.48 13.49 7.55
N ALA A 31 8.31 13.01 6.31
CA ALA A 31 7.83 13.84 5.21
C ALA A 31 6.40 14.36 5.45
N LEU A 32 5.49 13.49 5.89
CA LEU A 32 4.09 13.85 6.16
C LEU A 32 3.95 14.86 7.31
N SER A 33 4.81 14.80 8.33
CA SER A 33 4.80 15.74 9.45
C SER A 33 5.06 17.20 9.08
N LYS A 34 5.58 17.46 7.86
CA LYS A 34 5.81 18.80 7.33
C LYS A 34 4.65 19.35 6.50
N ALA A 35 3.66 18.51 6.19
CA ALA A 35 2.51 18.87 5.37
C ALA A 35 1.27 19.05 6.25
N CYS A 36 0.41 20.02 5.90
CA CYS A 36 -0.94 20.11 6.41
C CYS A 36 -1.80 19.10 5.64
N LEU A 37 -2.04 17.92 6.21
CA LEU A 37 -2.68 16.81 5.50
C LEU A 37 -4.12 17.14 5.10
N GLU A 38 -4.79 17.98 5.88
CA GLU A 38 -6.16 18.45 5.66
C GLU A 38 -6.34 19.24 4.36
N ASP A 39 -5.26 19.77 3.78
CA ASP A 39 -5.29 20.52 2.52
C ASP A 39 -5.37 19.62 1.27
N TYR A 40 -5.32 18.29 1.45
CA TYR A 40 -5.26 17.31 0.36
C TYR A 40 -6.45 16.36 0.40
N ASP A 41 -6.98 16.02 -0.78
CA ASP A 41 -8.07 15.04 -0.91
C ASP A 41 -7.57 13.59 -0.91
N TYR A 42 -6.37 13.37 -1.46
CA TYR A 42 -5.78 12.05 -1.68
C TYR A 42 -4.28 12.05 -1.37
N LEU A 43 -3.81 10.91 -0.89
CA LEU A 43 -2.40 10.57 -0.72
C LEU A 43 -2.04 9.50 -1.75
N LEU A 44 -0.98 9.73 -2.53
CA LEU A 44 -0.42 8.76 -3.46
C LEU A 44 1.00 8.41 -3.03
N ARG A 45 1.20 7.19 -2.51
CA ARG A 45 2.51 6.63 -2.21
C ARG A 45 2.99 5.81 -3.41
N VAL A 46 4.23 6.00 -3.83
CA VAL A 46 4.82 5.33 -5.00
C VAL A 46 6.28 5.01 -4.70
N ASP A 47 6.70 3.80 -5.04
CA ASP A 47 8.11 3.40 -4.93
C ASP A 47 8.97 4.06 -6.01
N ALA A 48 10.25 4.28 -5.71
CA ALA A 48 11.18 4.94 -6.61
C ALA A 48 11.43 4.19 -7.92
N ASP A 49 11.20 2.88 -7.95
CA ASP A 49 11.37 2.00 -9.11
C ASP A 49 10.05 1.74 -9.88
N VAL A 50 9.01 2.52 -9.60
CA VAL A 50 7.71 2.42 -10.25
C VAL A 50 7.51 3.54 -11.25
N MET A 51 7.02 3.18 -12.44
CA MET A 51 6.48 4.12 -13.42
C MET A 51 4.95 4.11 -13.37
N LEU A 52 4.35 5.28 -13.23
CA LEU A 52 2.90 5.43 -13.37
C LEU A 52 2.55 5.62 -14.85
N PRO A 53 1.62 4.83 -15.41
CA PRO A 53 1.14 5.06 -16.77
C PRO A 53 0.41 6.41 -16.87
N LYS A 54 0.34 6.95 -18.09
CA LYS A 54 -0.49 8.13 -18.36
C LYS A 54 -1.93 7.83 -17.93
N ARG A 55 -2.55 8.78 -17.22
CA ARG A 55 -3.92 8.67 -16.68
C ARG A 55 -4.08 7.71 -15.48
N PHE A 56 -3.00 7.29 -14.84
CA PHE A 56 -3.05 6.39 -13.67
C PHE A 56 -4.01 6.89 -12.59
N ILE A 57 -3.92 8.18 -12.23
CA ILE A 57 -4.73 8.76 -11.16
C ILE A 57 -6.20 8.80 -11.61
N GLU A 58 -6.45 9.31 -12.80
CA GLU A 58 -7.79 9.55 -13.35
C GLU A 58 -8.58 8.25 -13.51
N GLU A 59 -7.96 7.17 -13.98
CA GLU A 59 -8.64 5.88 -14.11
C GLU A 59 -8.88 5.21 -12.75
N ASN A 60 -7.92 5.27 -11.83
CA ASN A 60 -8.07 4.66 -10.51
C ASN A 60 -9.05 5.43 -9.60
N LEU A 61 -9.18 6.76 -9.76
CA LEU A 61 -10.17 7.55 -9.02
C LEU A 61 -11.62 7.23 -9.41
N LYS A 62 -11.89 6.73 -10.62
CA LYS A 62 -13.24 6.32 -11.05
C LYS A 62 -13.82 5.19 -10.21
N VAL A 63 -12.96 4.40 -9.55
CA VAL A 63 -13.35 3.30 -8.67
C VAL A 63 -14.08 3.80 -7.42
N LYS A 64 -13.87 5.06 -7.03
CA LYS A 64 -14.46 5.70 -5.84
C LYS A 64 -14.22 4.93 -4.52
N ALA A 65 -13.20 4.07 -4.48
CA ALA A 65 -12.78 3.36 -3.28
C ALA A 65 -12.03 4.30 -2.31
N ASP A 66 -11.96 3.91 -1.04
CA ASP A 66 -11.21 4.65 -0.02
C ASP A 66 -9.71 4.39 -0.13
N CYS A 67 -9.34 3.20 -0.58
CA CYS A 67 -7.97 2.82 -0.95
C CYS A 67 -7.98 2.07 -2.28
N VAL A 68 -7.09 2.45 -3.19
CA VAL A 68 -6.82 1.75 -4.45
C VAL A 68 -5.37 1.29 -4.47
N GLY A 69 -5.20 -0.02 -4.46
CA GLY A 69 -3.90 -0.66 -4.56
C GLY A 69 -3.91 -2.08 -4.03
N THR A 70 -3.04 -2.89 -4.60
CA THR A 70 -2.69 -4.22 -4.09
C THR A 70 -1.24 -4.16 -3.64
N ALA A 71 -0.96 -4.69 -2.45
CA ALA A 71 0.28 -4.47 -1.70
C ALA A 71 1.56 -4.26 -2.54
N GLY A 72 2.27 -3.15 -2.29
CA GLY A 72 3.72 -3.09 -2.49
C GLY A 72 4.29 -1.77 -3.02
N TYR A 73 3.75 -1.25 -4.13
CA TYR A 73 4.55 -0.35 -4.98
C TYR A 73 3.88 0.96 -5.35
N ALA A 74 2.54 1.00 -5.34
CA ALA A 74 1.78 2.23 -5.50
C ALA A 74 0.42 2.12 -4.80
N VAL A 75 0.13 3.02 -3.87
CA VAL A 75 -1.11 3.03 -3.11
C VAL A 75 -1.73 4.42 -3.18
N LEU A 76 -2.98 4.49 -3.62
CA LEU A 76 -3.79 5.71 -3.65
C LEU A 76 -4.83 5.64 -2.53
N LEU A 77 -4.78 6.56 -1.59
CA LEU A 77 -5.61 6.57 -0.39
C LEU A 77 -6.36 7.89 -0.27
N LYS A 78 -7.64 7.86 0.11
CA LYS A 78 -8.35 9.09 0.49
C LYS A 78 -7.74 9.68 1.75
N MET A 79 -7.43 10.96 1.74
CA MET A 79 -6.74 11.61 2.85
C MET A 79 -7.59 11.61 4.12
N ASN A 80 -8.90 11.86 4.00
CA ASN A 80 -9.81 11.80 5.13
C ASN A 80 -9.85 10.42 5.82
N CYS A 81 -9.67 9.34 5.06
CA CYS A 81 -9.59 7.97 5.55
C CYS A 81 -8.27 7.74 6.26
N PHE A 82 -7.18 8.21 5.66
CA PHE A 82 -5.84 8.14 6.24
C PHE A 82 -5.76 8.84 7.61
N ILE A 83 -6.26 10.07 7.71
CA ILE A 83 -6.29 10.83 8.96
C ILE A 83 -7.15 10.13 10.01
N LYS A 84 -8.37 9.68 9.65
CA LYS A 84 -9.28 9.04 10.61
C LYS A 84 -8.78 7.70 11.15
N VAL A 85 -8.19 6.87 10.29
CA VAL A 85 -7.83 5.49 10.65
C VAL A 85 -6.42 5.39 11.20
N PHE A 86 -5.49 6.19 10.67
CA PHE A 86 -4.07 6.10 10.98
C PHE A 86 -3.51 7.38 11.61
N ASN A 87 -4.36 8.33 11.99
CA ASN A 87 -3.96 9.60 12.60
C ASN A 87 -2.91 10.37 11.76
N GLY A 88 -3.01 10.25 10.43
CA GLY A 88 -2.10 10.92 9.50
C GLY A 88 -0.69 10.30 9.42
N GLN A 89 -0.47 9.11 9.99
CA GLN A 89 0.83 8.45 10.01
C GLN A 89 0.74 7.02 9.48
N PHE A 90 1.71 6.61 8.68
CA PHE A 90 1.85 5.22 8.29
C PHE A 90 2.28 4.36 9.50
N PRO A 91 1.73 3.15 9.66
CA PRO A 91 2.06 2.27 10.76
C PRO A 91 3.48 1.72 10.60
N GLU A 92 4.30 1.81 11.65
CA GLU A 92 5.71 1.37 11.67
C GLU A 92 5.87 -0.16 11.77
N VAL A 93 5.37 -0.86 10.76
CA VAL A 93 5.41 -2.33 10.63
C VAL A 93 6.25 -2.73 9.42
N ALA A 94 6.77 -3.96 9.42
CA ALA A 94 7.62 -4.41 8.30
C ALA A 94 6.86 -4.65 6.99
N VAL A 95 5.52 -4.80 7.08
CA VAL A 95 4.62 -5.10 5.96
C VAL A 95 3.49 -4.06 5.89
N GLU A 96 3.88 -2.79 5.87
CA GLU A 96 2.97 -1.63 5.95
C GLU A 96 1.88 -1.66 4.87
N ASP A 97 2.24 -1.90 3.61
CA ASP A 97 1.32 -2.03 2.48
C ASP A 97 0.14 -2.97 2.75
N THR A 98 0.45 -4.18 3.22
CA THR A 98 -0.56 -5.19 3.51
C THR A 98 -1.37 -4.82 4.75
N TYR A 99 -0.70 -4.25 5.76
CA TYR A 99 -1.36 -3.80 6.98
C TYR A 99 -2.44 -2.75 6.70
N ILE A 100 -2.15 -1.75 5.86
CA ILE A 100 -3.09 -0.67 5.56
C ILE A 100 -4.36 -1.22 4.91
N ALA A 101 -4.20 -2.03 3.87
CA ALA A 101 -5.33 -2.63 3.18
C ALA A 101 -6.19 -3.47 4.13
N LEU A 102 -5.56 -4.34 4.94
CA LEU A 102 -6.27 -5.19 5.90
C LEU A 102 -6.95 -4.38 7.00
N LYS A 103 -6.29 -3.36 7.55
CA LYS A 103 -6.84 -2.49 8.59
C LYS A 103 -8.07 -1.75 8.08
N LEU A 104 -8.01 -1.21 6.87
CA LEU A 104 -9.14 -0.54 6.22
C LEU A 104 -10.31 -1.49 5.98
N LEU A 105 -10.05 -2.68 5.44
CA LEU A 105 -11.07 -3.71 5.25
C LEU A 105 -11.72 -4.11 6.58
N SER A 106 -10.94 -4.27 7.64
CA SER A 106 -11.45 -4.64 8.97
C SER A 106 -12.37 -3.59 9.60
N LEU A 107 -12.26 -2.33 9.17
CA LEU A 107 -13.08 -1.21 9.61
C LEU A 107 -14.24 -0.91 8.63
N GLY A 108 -14.45 -1.75 7.61
CA GLY A 108 -15.53 -1.61 6.65
C GLY A 108 -15.28 -0.61 5.52
N TYR A 109 -14.05 -0.11 5.35
CA TYR A 109 -13.70 0.78 4.24
C TYR A 109 -13.56 0.01 2.92
N SER A 110 -13.80 0.69 1.80
CA SER A 110 -13.66 0.08 0.48
C SER A 110 -12.21 0.10 0.02
N VAL A 111 -11.60 -1.10 -0.06
CA VAL A 111 -10.28 -1.31 -0.70
C VAL A 111 -10.48 -2.04 -2.02
N LYS A 112 -9.86 -1.53 -3.10
CA LYS A 112 -9.99 -2.11 -4.45
C LYS A 112 -8.61 -2.24 -5.13
N PRO A 113 -8.43 -3.23 -6.01
CA PRO A 113 -7.23 -3.33 -6.83
C PRO A 113 -7.17 -2.18 -7.85
N TRP A 114 -5.99 -1.97 -8.45
CA TRP A 114 -5.83 -0.99 -9.52
C TRP A 114 -6.68 -1.37 -10.74
N VAL A 115 -7.35 -0.37 -11.33
CA VAL A 115 -7.94 -0.50 -12.67
C VAL A 115 -6.85 -0.38 -13.74
N LEU A 116 -5.97 0.60 -13.56
CA LEU A 116 -4.79 0.79 -14.39
C LEU A 116 -3.55 0.56 -13.51
N PRO A 117 -2.87 -0.60 -13.61
CA PRO A 117 -1.79 -0.96 -12.69
C PRO A 117 -0.51 -0.15 -12.93
N PRO A 118 0.32 0.04 -11.89
CA PRO A 118 1.65 0.64 -12.03
C PRO A 118 2.61 -0.29 -12.79
N ILE A 119 3.64 0.28 -13.42
CA ILE A 119 4.67 -0.48 -14.16
C ILE A 119 5.95 -0.53 -13.30
N LEU A 120 6.32 -1.72 -12.85
CA LEU A 120 7.58 -1.94 -12.14
C LEU A 120 8.77 -1.91 -13.11
N LYS A 121 9.76 -1.06 -12.84
CA LYS A 121 10.99 -0.99 -13.66
C LYS A 121 12.05 -2.01 -13.25
N ARG A 122 11.98 -2.55 -12.03
CA ARG A 122 12.92 -3.58 -11.59
C ARG A 122 12.72 -4.86 -12.39
N LYS A 123 13.80 -5.43 -12.92
CA LYS A 123 13.81 -6.86 -13.27
C LYS A 123 13.80 -7.61 -11.95
N SER A 124 12.77 -8.41 -11.69
CA SER A 124 12.72 -9.34 -10.56
C SER A 124 14.03 -10.16 -10.52
N GLY A 125 14.86 -10.00 -9.49
CA GLY A 125 16.15 -10.68 -9.44
C GLY A 125 17.15 -10.22 -8.37
N THR A 126 16.95 -9.09 -7.70
CA THR A 126 17.79 -8.74 -6.54
C THR A 126 17.29 -9.51 -5.30
N CYS A 127 18.03 -10.56 -4.93
CA CYS A 127 17.74 -11.38 -3.75
C CYS A 127 17.70 -10.52 -2.49
N HIS A 128 16.53 -10.39 -1.88
CA HIS A 128 16.46 -9.96 -0.49
C HIS A 128 17.18 -10.98 0.39
N SER A 129 17.80 -10.54 1.48
CA SER A 129 18.48 -11.46 2.41
C SER A 129 17.50 -12.42 3.08
N TRP A 130 17.96 -13.58 3.53
CA TRP A 130 17.14 -14.53 4.29
C TRP A 130 16.51 -13.87 5.53
N ARG A 131 17.22 -12.93 6.17
CA ARG A 131 16.75 -12.16 7.33
C ARG A 131 15.53 -11.30 6.98
N TYR A 132 15.51 -10.71 5.78
CA TYR A 132 14.33 -9.98 5.29
C TYR A 132 13.13 -10.91 5.14
N HIS A 133 13.30 -12.08 4.51
CA HIS A 133 12.23 -13.05 4.32
C HIS A 133 11.71 -13.59 5.66
N PHE A 134 12.59 -13.88 6.61
CA PHE A 134 12.22 -14.34 7.94
C PHE A 134 11.41 -13.30 8.72
N ILE A 135 11.89 -12.05 8.80
CA ILE A 135 11.18 -10.96 9.49
C ILE A 135 9.83 -10.70 8.83
N ARG A 136 9.79 -10.66 7.49
CA ARG A 136 8.54 -10.49 6.73
C ARG A 136 7.57 -11.62 7.02
N GLY A 137 8.03 -12.87 7.08
CA GLY A 137 7.22 -14.04 7.42
C GLY A 137 6.63 -13.97 8.82
N VAL A 138 7.44 -13.62 9.83
CA VAL A 138 6.97 -13.43 11.22
C VAL A 138 5.90 -12.34 11.30
N GLU A 139 6.10 -11.22 10.63
CA GLU A 139 5.14 -10.11 10.63
C GLU A 139 3.86 -10.48 9.86
N MET A 140 3.97 -11.16 8.72
CA MET A 140 2.82 -11.71 8.00
C MET A 140 2.03 -12.71 8.86
N TYR A 141 2.71 -13.58 9.60
CA TYR A 141 2.07 -14.53 10.52
C TYR A 141 1.30 -13.81 11.63
N LYS A 142 1.88 -12.78 12.25
CA LYS A 142 1.19 -11.94 13.26
C LYS A 142 -0.05 -11.25 12.71
N LEU A 143 -0.04 -10.88 11.44
CA LEU A 143 -1.20 -10.30 10.74
C LEU A 143 -2.25 -11.35 10.36
N GLY A 144 -2.02 -12.62 10.69
CA GLY A 144 -2.88 -13.72 10.28
C GLY A 144 -2.88 -13.92 8.77
N TYR A 145 -1.84 -13.47 8.07
CA TYR A 145 -1.80 -13.50 6.60
C TYR A 145 -1.91 -14.91 6.03
N GLU A 146 -1.29 -15.91 6.66
CA GLU A 146 -1.47 -17.33 6.27
C GLU A 146 -2.93 -17.80 6.48
N PRO A 147 -3.52 -17.67 7.68
CA PRO A 147 -4.95 -17.95 7.87
C PRO A 147 -5.87 -17.20 6.90
N LEU A 148 -5.62 -15.91 6.66
CA LEU A 148 -6.40 -15.07 5.74
C LEU A 148 -6.22 -15.49 4.29
N HIS A 149 -5.01 -15.85 3.86
CA HIS A 149 -4.77 -16.41 2.52
C HIS A 149 -5.51 -17.72 2.31
N VAL A 150 -5.48 -18.61 3.31
CA VAL A 150 -6.21 -19.88 3.25
C VAL A 150 -7.72 -19.62 3.14
N VAL A 151 -8.26 -18.69 3.93
CA VAL A 151 -9.69 -18.32 3.87
C VAL A 151 -10.05 -17.64 2.55
N ASP A 152 -9.20 -16.77 2.00
CA ASP A 152 -9.43 -16.07 0.73
C ASP A 152 -9.40 -17.04 -0.45
N VAL A 153 -8.43 -17.97 -0.48
CA VAL A 153 -8.39 -19.08 -1.45
C VAL A 153 -9.63 -19.95 -1.34
N LEU A 154 -10.00 -20.38 -0.13
CA LEU A 154 -11.22 -21.17 0.10
C LEU A 154 -12.49 -20.42 -0.34
N TYR A 155 -12.59 -19.12 -0.06
CA TYR A 155 -13.71 -18.29 -0.46
C TYR A 155 -13.81 -18.16 -1.98
N HIS A 156 -12.68 -17.97 -2.66
CA HIS A 156 -12.62 -17.89 -4.11
C HIS A 156 -12.93 -19.23 -4.79
N ASP A 157 -12.45 -20.35 -4.24
CA ASP A 157 -12.75 -21.70 -4.73
C ASP A 157 -14.23 -22.04 -4.54
N LEU A 158 -14.79 -21.81 -3.35
CA LEU A 158 -16.22 -22.00 -3.07
C LEU A 158 -17.11 -21.16 -3.99
N ARG A 159 -16.70 -19.92 -4.29
CA ARG A 159 -17.44 -19.03 -5.19
C ARG A 159 -17.33 -19.45 -6.66
N ARG A 160 -16.24 -20.12 -7.05
CA ARG A 160 -16.05 -20.69 -8.38
C ARG A 160 -16.91 -21.94 -8.57
N ASP A 161 -16.95 -22.80 -7.56
CA ASP A 161 -17.75 -24.02 -7.57
C ASP A 161 -19.25 -23.71 -7.58
N LEU A 162 -19.71 -22.73 -6.78
CA LEU A 162 -21.10 -22.28 -6.81
C LEU A 162 -21.51 -21.72 -8.18
N ARG A 163 -20.61 -21.09 -8.93
CA ARG A 163 -20.91 -20.63 -10.31
C ARG A 163 -20.99 -21.76 -11.34
N SER A 164 -20.30 -22.87 -11.09
CA SER A 164 -20.31 -24.06 -11.96
C SER A 164 -21.56 -24.94 -11.79
N VAL A 165 -22.25 -24.80 -10.65
CA VAL A 165 -23.47 -25.55 -10.31
C VAL A 165 -24.75 -24.87 -10.82
N PHE A 166 -24.68 -23.57 -11.12
CA PHE A 166 -25.82 -22.76 -11.61
C PHE A 166 -25.66 -22.30 -13.08
N SER A 167 -24.80 -22.96 -13.85
CA SER A 167 -24.60 -22.79 -15.29
C SER A 167 -24.87 -24.10 -16.02
#